data_AF-A0A7C4MBH7-F1
#
_entry.id   AF-A0A7C4MBH7-F1
#
_cell.length_a   1.000
_cell.length_b   1.000
_cell.length_c   1.000
_cell.angle_alpha   90.00
_cell.angle_beta   90.00
_cell.angle_gamma   90.00
#
_symmetry.space_group_name_H-M   'P 1'
#
loop_
_entity.id
_entity.type
_entity.pdbx_description
1 polymer ?
#
loop_
_entity_poly.entity_id
_entity_poly.type
_entity_poly.pdbx_seq_one_letter_code
_entity_poly.pdbx_strand_id
1 'polypeptide(L)'
;MKIGFYRAVSNSFGYNKKIPAVHINRGLKIFWSLVESISVMPVVMLRVYLPLLLGYTVVAERCIVDTIVNIAYYTKNLEFLQSRTAKILLQFVPKNAILIHLDVDYPTLVNRRGRIVEAYELIKFQKECYKKMENLLNAAYINTSCSDIKYVNNLIINLVENQIK
;
A
#
# COMPACT_ATOMS: atom_id res chain seq x y z
N MET A 1 -16.23 26.99 2.73
CA MET A 1 -16.88 25.99 3.61
C MET A 1 -15.90 24.82 3.79
N LYS A 2 -15.22 24.68 4.94
CA LYS A 2 -14.28 23.58 5.23
C LYS A 2 -15.03 22.47 5.96
N ILE A 3 -15.71 21.59 5.22
CA ILE A 3 -16.43 20.46 5.79
C ILE A 3 -15.44 19.30 5.91
N GLY A 4 -14.95 19.05 7.13
CA GLY A 4 -14.07 17.91 7.40
C GLY A 4 -13.45 17.99 8.79
N PHE A 5 -13.57 16.92 9.56
CA PHE A 5 -12.77 16.74 10.77
C PHE A 5 -11.36 16.31 10.35
N TYR A 6 -10.32 16.90 10.93
CA TYR A 6 -8.93 16.58 10.62
C TYR A 6 -8.18 16.15 11.90
N ARG A 7 -7.29 15.17 11.78
CA ARG A 7 -6.28 14.84 12.80
C ARG A 7 -4.92 15.34 12.32
N ALA A 8 -4.14 15.93 13.21
CA ALA A 8 -2.74 16.23 12.94
C ALA A 8 -1.88 15.01 13.28
N VAL A 9 -0.91 14.68 12.42
CA VAL A 9 0.13 13.69 12.70
C VAL A 9 1.48 14.34 12.43
N SER A 10 2.41 14.20 13.36
CA SER A 10 3.77 14.73 13.27
C SER A 10 4.75 13.66 12.80
N ASN A 11 5.73 14.04 11.99
CA ASN A 11 6.88 13.18 11.69
C ASN A 11 8.02 13.37 12.72
N SER A 12 9.07 12.54 12.63
CA SER A 12 10.25 12.62 13.50
C SER A 12 11.00 13.95 13.46
N PHE A 13 10.73 14.79 12.46
CA PHE A 13 11.31 16.13 12.32
C PHE A 13 10.35 17.25 12.76
N GLY A 14 9.19 16.92 13.33
CA GLY A 14 8.21 17.89 13.84
C GLY A 14 7.27 18.50 12.79
N TYR A 15 7.28 18.02 11.54
CA TYR A 15 6.35 18.47 10.51
C TYR A 15 4.97 17.86 10.71
N ASN A 16 3.96 18.74 10.83
CA ASN A 16 2.57 18.35 11.02
C ASN A 16 1.84 18.20 9.69
N LYS A 17 1.29 17.02 9.42
CA LYS A 17 0.39 16.76 8.30
C LYS A 17 -1.04 16.59 8.80
N LYS A 18 -1.98 17.32 8.20
CA LYS A 18 -3.41 17.17 8.47
C LYS A 18 -3.96 16.02 7.64
N ILE A 19 -4.54 15.02 8.30
CA ILE A 19 -5.24 13.90 7.66
C ILE A 19 -6.73 13.95 8.00
N PRO A 20 -7.62 13.54 7.07
CA PRO A 20 -9.05 13.49 7.35
C PRO A 20 -9.36 12.47 8.48
N ALA A 21 -10.18 12.88 9.44
CA ALA A 21 -10.62 12.07 10.57
C ALA A 21 -11.90 11.29 10.22
N VAL A 22 -11.78 10.36 9.28
CA VAL A 22 -12.88 9.53 8.76
C VAL A 22 -13.44 8.55 9.82
N HIS A 23 -12.66 8.27 10.87
CA HIS A 23 -12.96 7.26 11.89
C HIS A 23 -14.16 7.55 12.82
N ILE A 24 -14.77 8.74 12.74
CA ILE A 24 -15.76 9.23 13.72
C ILE A 24 -17.11 8.50 13.62
N ASN A 25 -17.55 8.09 12.43
CA ASN A 25 -18.84 7.43 12.24
C ASN A 25 -18.69 6.17 11.36
N ARG A 26 -19.36 5.07 11.75
CA ARG A 26 -19.40 3.83 10.96
C ARG A 26 -19.92 4.05 9.54
N GLY A 27 -20.95 4.89 9.36
CA GLY A 27 -21.46 5.24 8.03
C GLY A 27 -20.41 5.97 7.19
N LEU A 28 -19.68 6.91 7.80
CA LEU A 28 -18.61 7.66 7.12
C LEU A 28 -17.43 6.76 6.75
N LYS A 29 -17.08 5.77 7.58
CA LYS A 29 -16.06 4.76 7.26
C LYS A 29 -16.43 3.95 6.01
N ILE A 30 -17.69 3.50 5.93
CA ILE A 30 -18.18 2.74 4.78
C ILE A 30 -18.21 3.63 3.53
N PHE A 31 -18.76 4.84 3.65
CA PHE A 31 -18.83 5.80 2.55
C PHE A 31 -17.43 6.11 2.01
N TRP A 32 -16.48 6.44 2.89
CA TRP A 32 -15.10 6.72 2.49
C TRP A 32 -14.42 5.52 1.83
N SER A 33 -14.61 4.33 2.39
CA SER A 33 -14.09 3.10 1.78
C SER A 33 -14.65 2.88 0.37
N LEU A 34 -15.93 3.15 0.14
CA LEU A 34 -16.55 3.00 -1.17
C LEU A 34 -16.04 4.03 -2.17
N VAL A 35 -15.96 5.31 -1.77
CA VAL A 35 -15.43 6.38 -2.62
C VAL A 35 -14.01 6.08 -3.05
N GLU A 36 -13.15 5.69 -2.11
CA GLU A 36 -11.76 5.34 -2.42
C GLU A 36 -11.69 4.13 -3.36
N SER A 37 -12.47 3.08 -3.08
CA SER A 37 -12.51 1.87 -3.91
C SER A 37 -12.95 2.16 -5.35
N ILE A 38 -14.02 2.95 -5.51
CA ILE A 38 -14.55 3.33 -6.82
C ILE A 38 -13.56 4.21 -7.57
N SER A 39 -12.82 5.08 -6.88
CA SER A 39 -11.83 5.95 -7.53
C SER A 39 -10.64 5.19 -8.14
N VAL A 40 -10.26 4.07 -7.52
CA VAL A 40 -9.11 3.26 -7.94
C VAL A 40 -9.47 2.29 -9.06
N MET A 41 -10.72 1.83 -9.13
CA MET A 41 -11.18 0.86 -10.14
C MET A 41 -10.88 1.30 -11.59
N PRO A 42 -11.26 2.50 -12.06
CA PRO A 42 -10.96 2.94 -13.43
C PRO A 42 -9.46 2.99 -13.72
N VAL A 43 -8.67 3.40 -12.72
CA VAL A 43 -7.21 3.51 -12.85
C VAL A 43 -6.60 2.13 -13.05
N VAL A 44 -7.01 1.14 -12.25
CA VAL A 44 -6.54 -0.24 -12.38
C VAL A 44 -6.98 -0.85 -13.71
N MET A 45 -8.23 -0.66 -14.12
CA MET A 45 -8.70 -1.19 -15.41
C MET A 45 -7.92 -0.61 -16.60
N LEU A 46 -7.71 0.70 -16.63
CA LEU A 46 -7.06 1.37 -17.76
C LEU A 46 -5.54 1.25 -17.75
N ARG A 47 -4.89 1.22 -16.58
CA ARG A 47 -3.42 1.21 -16.50
C ARG A 47 -2.80 -0.16 -16.27
N VAL A 48 -3.57 -1.12 -15.75
CA VAL A 48 -3.08 -2.48 -15.49
C VAL A 48 -3.72 -3.46 -16.46
N TYR A 49 -5.05 -3.57 -16.47
CA TYR A 49 -5.71 -4.59 -17.30
C TYR A 49 -5.62 -4.31 -18.79
N LEU A 50 -5.78 -3.05 -19.23
CA LEU A 50 -5.70 -2.73 -20.66
C LEU A 50 -4.32 -3.06 -21.27
N PRO A 51 -3.16 -2.67 -20.68
CA PRO A 51 -1.87 -3.09 -21.20
C PRO A 51 -1.63 -4.61 -21.12
N LEU A 52 -2.11 -5.27 -20.05
CA LEU A 52 -2.01 -6.73 -19.94
C LEU A 52 -2.79 -7.46 -21.05
N LEU A 53 -3.99 -6.97 -21.39
CA LEU A 53 -4.80 -7.50 -22.50
C LEU A 53 -4.13 -7.29 -23.87
N LEU A 54 -3.33 -6.23 -24.00
CA LEU A 54 -2.52 -5.96 -25.19
C LEU A 54 -1.21 -6.76 -25.23
N GLY A 55 -0.94 -7.61 -24.23
CA GLY A 55 0.25 -8.46 -24.17
C GLY A 55 1.50 -7.80 -23.58
N TYR A 56 1.38 -6.60 -22.99
CA TYR A 56 2.50 -5.94 -22.34
C TYR A 56 2.73 -6.47 -20.91
N THR A 57 3.99 -6.47 -20.48
CA THR A 57 4.34 -6.66 -19.06
C THR A 57 4.16 -5.33 -18.31
N VAL A 58 3.39 -5.35 -17.22
CA VAL A 58 3.13 -4.18 -16.39
C VAL A 58 3.92 -4.28 -15.08
N VAL A 59 4.77 -3.28 -14.81
CA VAL A 59 5.43 -3.09 -13.52
C VAL A 59 4.73 -1.96 -12.78
N ALA A 60 4.16 -2.25 -11.62
CA ALA A 60 3.41 -1.28 -10.83
C ALA A 60 4.07 -1.04 -9.46
N GLU A 61 4.34 0.22 -9.15
CA GLU A 61 4.71 0.66 -7.80
C GLU A 61 3.42 1.06 -7.08
N ARG A 62 3.03 0.31 -6.03
CA ARG A 62 1.79 0.48 -5.24
C ARG A 62 0.52 0.11 -6.01
N CYS A 63 0.19 -1.18 -5.92
CA CYS A 63 -1.01 -1.77 -6.50
C CYS A 63 -2.22 -1.61 -5.55
N ILE A 64 -3.31 -2.35 -5.82
CA ILE A 64 -4.55 -2.34 -5.04
C ILE A 64 -4.34 -2.60 -3.53
N VAL A 65 -3.27 -3.32 -3.19
CA VAL A 65 -2.86 -3.54 -1.80
C VAL A 65 -2.65 -2.22 -1.07
N ASP A 66 -2.00 -1.22 -1.67
CA ASP A 66 -1.76 0.10 -1.05
C ASP A 66 -3.09 0.84 -0.79
N THR A 67 -4.04 0.77 -1.71
CA THR A 67 -5.40 1.30 -1.51
C THR A 67 -6.07 0.69 -0.29
N ILE A 68 -6.02 -0.64 -0.14
CA ILE A 68 -6.61 -1.34 1.00
C ILE A 68 -5.95 -0.90 2.31
N VAL A 69 -4.62 -0.81 2.33
CA VAL A 69 -3.85 -0.37 3.50
C VAL A 69 -4.18 1.09 3.86
N ASN A 70 -4.31 1.98 2.86
CA ASN A 70 -4.67 3.37 3.07
C ASN A 70 -6.09 3.51 3.64
N ILE A 71 -7.07 2.74 3.12
CA ILE A 71 -8.43 2.72 3.69
C ILE A 71 -8.39 2.22 5.13
N ALA A 72 -7.66 1.15 5.43
CA ALA A 72 -7.51 0.63 6.78
C ALA A 72 -6.91 1.69 7.73
N TYR A 73 -5.94 2.47 7.26
CA TYR A 73 -5.32 3.55 8.02
C TYR A 73 -6.29 4.70 8.30
N TYR A 74 -6.97 5.22 7.28
CA TYR A 74 -7.91 6.34 7.43
C TYR A 74 -9.13 5.97 8.29
N THR A 75 -9.58 4.73 8.21
CA THR A 75 -10.67 4.21 9.04
C THR A 75 -10.21 3.74 10.43
N LYS A 76 -8.89 3.68 10.68
CA LYS A 76 -8.23 3.09 11.86
C LYS A 76 -8.74 1.68 12.17
N ASN A 77 -8.95 0.87 11.14
CA ASN A 77 -9.54 -0.45 11.29
C ASN A 77 -8.68 -1.51 10.58
N LEU A 78 -7.89 -2.26 11.34
CA LEU A 78 -7.11 -3.39 10.83
C LEU A 78 -7.99 -4.54 10.34
N GLU A 79 -9.22 -4.69 10.86
CA GLU A 79 -10.17 -5.71 10.40
C GLU A 79 -10.70 -5.40 8.99
N PHE A 80 -10.51 -4.16 8.51
CA PHE A 80 -10.86 -3.80 7.14
C PHE A 80 -10.16 -4.69 6.12
N LEU A 81 -8.93 -5.15 6.40
CA LEU A 81 -8.17 -6.06 5.54
C LEU A 81 -8.93 -7.38 5.26
N GLN A 82 -9.82 -7.79 6.16
CA GLN A 82 -10.64 -9.01 6.03
C GLN A 82 -12.07 -8.73 5.56
N SER A 83 -12.44 -7.47 5.37
CA SER A 83 -13.77 -7.06 4.96
C SER A 83 -14.12 -7.54 3.55
N ARG A 84 -15.42 -7.63 3.24
CA ARG A 84 -15.89 -7.97 1.88
C ARG A 84 -15.36 -6.99 0.83
N THR A 85 -15.30 -5.70 1.16
CA THR A 85 -14.77 -4.67 0.26
C THR A 85 -13.30 -4.90 -0.05
N ALA A 86 -12.46 -5.17 0.96
CA ALA A 86 -11.06 -5.50 0.73
C ALA A 86 -10.90 -6.79 -0.10
N LYS A 87 -11.72 -7.81 0.16
CA LYS A 87 -11.72 -9.05 -0.65
C LYS A 87 -12.09 -8.79 -2.12
N ILE A 88 -13.09 -7.96 -2.38
CA ILE A 88 -13.47 -7.56 -3.75
C ILE A 88 -12.31 -6.80 -4.41
N LEU A 89 -11.70 -5.84 -3.72
CA LEU A 89 -10.53 -5.12 -4.23
C LEU A 89 -9.40 -6.09 -4.58
N LEU A 90 -9.10 -7.06 -3.71
CA LEU A 90 -8.05 -8.05 -3.97
C LEU A 90 -8.30 -8.90 -5.22
N GLN A 91 -9.55 -9.09 -5.65
CA GLN A 91 -9.84 -9.80 -6.90
C GLN A 91 -9.38 -9.05 -8.15
N PHE A 92 -9.12 -7.75 -8.05
CA PHE A 92 -8.52 -6.96 -9.13
C PHE A 92 -7.00 -7.13 -9.20
N VAL A 93 -6.38 -7.85 -8.27
CA VAL A 93 -4.98 -8.22 -8.40
C VAL A 93 -4.91 -9.32 -9.47
N PRO A 94 -4.13 -9.13 -10.56
CA PRO A 94 -4.00 -10.15 -11.59
C PRO A 94 -3.50 -11.47 -11.02
N LYS A 95 -4.10 -12.60 -11.42
CA LYS A 95 -3.74 -13.94 -10.90
C LYS A 95 -2.30 -14.34 -11.16
N ASN A 96 -1.71 -13.83 -12.23
CA ASN A 96 -0.33 -14.11 -12.63
C ASN A 96 0.62 -12.99 -12.16
N ALA A 97 0.20 -12.14 -11.22
CA ALA A 97 1.03 -11.07 -10.71
C ALA A 97 2.10 -11.63 -9.76
N ILE A 98 3.35 -11.22 -10.01
CA ILE A 98 4.45 -11.43 -9.08
C ILE A 98 4.40 -10.30 -8.06
N LEU A 99 4.12 -10.63 -6.80
CA LEU A 99 4.01 -9.66 -5.72
C LEU A 99 5.30 -9.66 -4.91
N ILE A 100 5.91 -8.49 -4.77
CA ILE A 100 7.16 -8.31 -4.04
C ILE A 100 6.94 -7.24 -2.96
N HIS A 101 7.11 -7.62 -1.71
CA HIS A 101 7.07 -6.74 -0.55
C HIS A 101 8.48 -6.30 -0.18
N LEU A 102 8.78 -5.03 -0.45
CA LEU A 102 10.02 -4.39 -0.01
C LEU A 102 9.81 -3.75 1.35
N ASP A 103 10.52 -4.24 2.37
CA ASP A 103 10.49 -3.68 3.72
C ASP A 103 11.82 -3.01 4.09
N VAL A 104 11.72 -2.05 5.01
CA VAL A 104 12.85 -1.30 5.57
C VAL A 104 12.54 -0.92 7.02
N ASP A 105 13.54 -0.94 7.89
CA ASP A 105 13.40 -0.44 9.25
C ASP A 105 13.22 1.08 9.29
N TYR A 106 12.53 1.57 10.31
CA TYR A 106 12.21 2.99 10.42
C TYR A 106 13.45 3.90 10.47
N PRO A 107 14.51 3.59 11.24
CA PRO A 107 15.74 4.39 11.26
C PRO A 107 16.35 4.56 9.86
N THR A 108 16.50 3.49 9.09
CA THR A 108 17.02 3.57 7.72
C THR A 108 16.11 4.37 6.80
N LEU A 109 14.79 4.22 6.94
CA LEU A 109 13.83 5.00 6.16
C LEU A 109 13.94 6.51 6.43
N VAL A 110 14.09 6.90 7.70
CA VAL A 110 14.33 8.30 8.11
C VAL A 110 15.64 8.81 7.50
N ASN A 111 16.70 8.02 7.51
CA ASN A 111 17.99 8.40 6.91
C ASN A 111 17.88 8.58 5.39
N ARG A 112 17.13 7.72 4.70
CA ARG A 112 16.95 7.79 3.23
C ARG A 112 16.04 8.94 2.78
N ARG A 113 14.96 9.23 3.52
CA ARG A 113 13.94 10.20 3.13
C ARG A 113 14.08 11.57 3.80
N GLY A 114 14.85 11.65 4.89
CA GLY A 114 14.99 12.86 5.69
C GLY A 114 13.64 13.46 6.07
N ARG A 115 13.49 14.77 5.87
CA ARG A 115 12.32 15.56 6.30
C ARG A 115 10.99 15.15 5.67
N ILE A 116 11.01 14.40 4.57
CA ILE A 116 9.81 13.97 3.83
C ILE A 116 9.26 12.65 4.41
N VAL A 117 9.97 12.00 5.33
CA VAL A 117 9.52 10.76 5.97
C VAL A 117 8.16 10.94 6.63
N GLU A 118 7.29 9.94 6.46
CA GLU A 118 6.00 9.92 7.11
C GLU A 118 6.13 9.75 8.63
N ALA A 119 5.01 9.98 9.33
CA ALA A 119 4.94 9.80 10.77
C ALA A 119 5.20 8.34 11.16
N TYR A 120 5.90 8.14 12.29
CA TYR A 120 6.19 6.82 12.81
C TYR A 120 4.94 5.96 13.00
N GLU A 121 3.86 6.51 13.57
CA GLU A 121 2.59 5.79 13.73
C GLU A 121 2.01 5.29 12.40
N LEU A 122 2.14 6.11 11.35
CA LEU A 122 1.64 5.78 10.02
C LEU A 122 2.45 4.62 9.44
N ILE A 123 3.78 4.72 9.47
CA ILE A 123 4.66 3.67 8.93
C ILE A 123 4.50 2.38 9.74
N LYS A 124 4.40 2.46 11.06
CA LYS A 124 4.14 1.29 11.92
C LYS A 124 2.83 0.60 11.53
N PHE A 125 1.75 1.35 11.39
CA PHE A 125 0.45 0.81 10.97
C PHE A 125 0.52 0.18 9.57
N GLN A 126 1.14 0.87 8.62
CA GLN A 126 1.31 0.35 7.26
C GLN A 126 2.12 -0.95 7.24
N LYS A 127 3.23 -1.04 8.00
CA LYS A 127 4.03 -2.26 8.11
C LYS A 127 3.21 -3.43 8.67
N GLU A 128 2.39 -3.20 9.69
CA GLU A 128 1.49 -4.23 10.23
C GLU A 128 0.48 -4.71 9.19
N CYS A 129 -0.10 -3.79 8.40
CA CYS A 129 -1.01 -4.14 7.32
C CYS A 129 -0.31 -4.91 6.20
N TYR A 130 0.83 -4.42 5.72
CA TYR A 130 1.58 -5.05 4.63
C TYR A 130 2.04 -6.45 5.00
N LYS A 131 2.49 -6.68 6.23
CA LYS A 131 2.82 -8.02 6.71
C LYS A 131 1.62 -8.99 6.68
N LYS A 132 0.42 -8.51 6.99
CA LYS A 132 -0.81 -9.32 6.87
C LYS A 132 -1.15 -9.62 5.41
N MET A 133 -0.98 -8.63 4.52
CA MET A 133 -1.26 -8.78 3.09
C MET A 133 -0.24 -9.68 2.39
N GLU A 134 1.03 -9.61 2.78
CA GLU A 134 2.11 -10.50 2.34
C GLU A 134 1.72 -11.96 2.53
N ASN A 135 1.32 -12.34 3.76
CA ASN A 135 0.88 -13.70 4.08
C ASN A 135 -0.36 -14.12 3.28
N LEU A 136 -1.30 -13.18 3.07
CA LEU A 136 -2.55 -13.47 2.37
C LEU A 136 -2.35 -13.68 0.86
N LEU A 137 -1.38 -12.98 0.28
CA LEU A 137 -1.11 -12.98 -1.15
C LEU A 137 0.10 -13.83 -1.54
N ASN A 138 0.76 -14.47 -0.57
CA ASN A 138 2.00 -15.23 -0.75
C ASN A 138 3.09 -14.40 -1.49
N ALA A 139 3.22 -13.13 -1.10
CA ALA A 139 4.17 -12.21 -1.73
C ALA A 139 5.62 -12.51 -1.31
N ALA A 140 6.57 -12.31 -2.22
CA ALA A 140 8.00 -12.43 -1.91
C ALA A 140 8.45 -11.26 -1.02
N TYR A 141 8.99 -11.56 0.16
CA TYR A 141 9.49 -10.56 1.10
C TYR A 141 10.98 -10.28 0.90
N ILE A 142 11.35 -8.99 0.84
CA ILE A 142 12.74 -8.55 0.75
C ILE A 142 12.98 -7.43 1.77
N ASN A 143 13.91 -7.67 2.70
CA ASN A 143 14.38 -6.64 3.61
C ASN A 143 15.51 -5.82 2.95
N THR A 144 15.31 -4.52 2.85
CA THR A 144 16.23 -3.58 2.18
C THR A 144 17.00 -2.69 3.16
N SER A 145 16.95 -2.95 4.47
CA SER A 145 17.52 -2.10 5.52
C SER A 145 19.04 -1.94 5.39
N CYS A 146 19.76 -3.04 5.10
CA CYS A 146 21.23 -3.05 4.97
C CYS A 146 21.70 -3.32 3.54
N SER A 147 20.80 -3.22 2.56
CA SER A 147 21.03 -3.72 1.21
C SER A 147 21.36 -2.59 0.23
N ASP A 148 22.34 -2.82 -0.65
CA ASP A 148 22.64 -1.93 -1.77
C ASP A 148 21.60 -2.09 -2.90
N ILE A 149 21.41 -1.02 -3.69
CA ILE A 149 20.45 -0.98 -4.80
C ILE A 149 20.77 -2.08 -5.82
N LYS A 150 22.04 -2.31 -6.16
CA LYS A 150 22.42 -3.33 -7.15
C LYS A 150 22.08 -4.73 -6.68
N TYR A 151 22.33 -5.00 -5.40
CA TYR A 151 22.01 -6.29 -4.80
C TYR A 151 20.50 -6.56 -4.81
N VAL A 152 19.68 -5.58 -4.39
CA VAL A 152 18.22 -5.72 -4.39
C VAL A 152 17.68 -5.88 -5.82
N ASN A 153 18.21 -5.13 -6.79
CA ASN A 153 17.82 -5.26 -8.19
C ASN A 153 18.07 -6.67 -8.73
N ASN A 154 19.26 -7.23 -8.50
CA ASN A 154 19.58 -8.59 -8.93
C ASN A 154 18.67 -9.62 -8.26
N LEU A 155 18.32 -9.43 -7.00
CA LEU A 155 17.42 -10.32 -6.27
C LEU A 155 15.99 -10.28 -6.87
N ILE A 156 15.50 -9.09 -7.23
CA ILE A 156 14.20 -8.92 -7.90
C ILE A 156 14.20 -9.60 -9.28
N ILE A 157 15.24 -9.39 -10.08
CA ILE A 157 15.37 -10.02 -11.41
C ILE A 157 15.33 -11.54 -11.28
N ASN A 158 16.12 -12.11 -10.37
CA ASN A 158 16.15 -13.56 -10.14
C ASN A 158 14.78 -14.10 -9.70
N LEU A 159 14.04 -13.38 -8.84
CA LEU A 159 12.69 -13.79 -8.43
C LEU A 159 11.71 -13.79 -9.61
N VAL A 160 11.79 -12.79 -10.47
CA VAL A 160 10.93 -12.68 -11.66
C VAL A 160 11.25 -13.79 -12.67
N GLU A 161 12.53 -14.03 -12.96
CA GLU A 161 12.96 -15.07 -13.89
C GLU A 161 12.56 -16.48 -13.43
N ASN A 162 12.62 -16.77 -12.13
CA ASN A 162 12.24 -18.07 -11.58
C ASN A 162 10.74 -18.37 -11.64
N GLN A 163 9.87 -17.35 -11.77
CA GLN A 163 8.42 -17.53 -11.90
C GLN A 163 7.92 -17.54 -13.35
N ILE A 164 8.76 -17.15 -14.32
CA ILE A 164 8.43 -17.18 -15.75
C ILE A 164 8.77 -18.54 -16.39
N LYS A 165 9.66 -19.33 -15.77
CA LYS A 165 9.98 -20.72 -16.16
C LYS A 165 8.91 -21.71 -15.71
#